data_AF-A0A2D7S599-F1
#
_entry.id   AF-A0A2D7S599-F1
#
_cell.length_a   1.000
_cell.length_b   1.000
_cell.length_c   1.000
_cell.angle_alpha   90.00
_cell.angle_beta   90.00
_cell.angle_gamma   90.00
#
_symmetry.space_group_name_H-M   'P 1'
#
loop_
_entity.id
_entity.type
_entity.pdbx_description
1 polymer ?
#
loop_
_entity_poly.entity_id
_entity_poly.type
_entity_poly.pdbx_seq_one_letter_code
_entity_poly.pdbx_strand_id
1 'polypeptide(L)'
;MLEVNEILYPFFQIGFLLCVAFLIIWNRVLIIRVVKLRREKKIILGSGGDEELIRAIRCHGNFIESVSITIIIPIILFFQKEFVVFSFVALFLLSIGRFIHSEGLKKVDENLDYRRRGMYFSRYANVVSLIGITLYILHIAMSF
;
A
#
# COMPACT_ATOMS: atom_id res chain seq x y z
N MET A 1 -9.15 -2.09 -30.49
CA MET A 1 -8.45 -1.61 -29.27
C MET A 1 -9.25 -0.57 -28.49
N LEU A 2 -10.05 0.30 -29.13
CA LEU A 2 -10.89 1.28 -28.42
C LEU A 2 -12.01 0.63 -27.55
N GLU A 3 -12.72 -0.37 -28.06
CA GLU A 3 -13.85 -0.99 -27.32
C GLU A 3 -13.43 -1.79 -26.08
N VAL A 4 -12.29 -2.49 -26.12
CA VAL A 4 -11.78 -3.27 -24.98
C VAL A 4 -11.39 -2.35 -23.83
N ASN A 5 -10.86 -1.16 -24.13
CA ASN A 5 -10.52 -0.16 -23.12
C ASN A 5 -11.77 0.45 -22.47
N GLU A 6 -12.88 0.62 -23.19
CA GLU A 6 -14.13 1.15 -22.60
C GLU A 6 -14.73 0.21 -21.55
N ILE A 7 -14.66 -1.11 -21.78
CA ILE A 7 -15.21 -2.11 -20.86
C ILE A 7 -14.29 -2.33 -19.65
N LEU A 8 -12.97 -2.33 -19.86
CA LEU A 8 -12.00 -2.60 -18.79
C LEU A 8 -11.71 -1.39 -17.90
N TYR A 9 -11.89 -0.17 -18.41
CA TYR A 9 -11.67 1.05 -17.66
C TYR A 9 -12.44 1.10 -16.31
N PRO A 10 -13.78 0.90 -16.26
CA PRO A 10 -14.51 0.93 -14.99
C PRO A 10 -14.07 -0.19 -14.03
N PHE A 11 -13.66 -1.35 -14.54
CA PHE A 11 -13.13 -2.43 -13.72
C PHE A 11 -11.86 -2.00 -12.97
N PHE A 12 -10.90 -1.39 -13.68
CA PHE A 12 -9.67 -0.88 -13.05
C PHE A 12 -9.94 0.27 -12.09
N GLN A 13 -10.88 1.15 -12.40
CA GLN A 13 -11.27 2.23 -11.48
C GLN A 13 -11.87 1.69 -10.19
N ILE A 14 -12.84 0.80 -10.27
CA ILE A 14 -13.47 0.17 -9.11
C ILE A 14 -12.42 -0.58 -8.29
N GLY A 15 -11.57 -1.36 -8.96
CA GLY A 15 -10.47 -2.07 -8.31
C GLY A 15 -9.52 -1.13 -7.56
N PHE A 16 -9.17 0.00 -8.16
CA PHE A 16 -8.32 1.02 -7.52
C PHE A 16 -8.99 1.58 -6.27
N LEU A 17 -10.27 1.98 -6.35
CA LEU A 17 -11.02 2.52 -5.23
C LEU A 17 -11.16 1.52 -4.08
N LEU A 18 -11.36 0.23 -4.40
CA LEU A 18 -11.36 -0.84 -3.40
C LEU A 18 -9.99 -0.98 -2.71
N CYS A 19 -8.89 -0.84 -3.44
CA CYS A 19 -7.55 -0.84 -2.85
C CYS A 19 -7.33 0.38 -1.93
N VAL A 20 -7.79 1.57 -2.32
CA VAL A 20 -7.74 2.77 -1.46
C VAL A 20 -8.53 2.54 -0.17
N ALA A 21 -9.77 2.04 -0.28
CA ALA A 21 -10.60 1.72 0.87
C ALA A 21 -9.92 0.70 1.79
N PHE A 22 -9.32 -0.35 1.22
CA PHE A 22 -8.54 -1.33 1.96
C PHE A 22 -7.38 -0.68 2.73
N LEU A 23 -6.56 0.16 2.10
CA LEU A 23 -5.41 0.80 2.75
C LEU A 23 -5.85 1.68 3.94
N ILE A 24 -6.97 2.41 3.79
CA ILE A 24 -7.55 3.22 4.87
C ILE A 24 -8.01 2.33 6.02
N ILE A 25 -8.81 1.31 5.73
CA ILE A 25 -9.33 0.37 6.74
C ILE A 25 -8.17 -0.32 7.46
N TRP A 26 -7.17 -0.79 6.72
CA TRP A 26 -6.00 -1.46 7.28
C TRP A 26 -5.20 -0.56 8.20
N ASN A 27 -4.99 0.70 7.81
CA ASN A 27 -4.35 1.69 8.68
C ASN A 27 -5.10 1.84 10.02
N ARG A 28 -6.44 1.91 9.97
CA ARG A 28 -7.28 2.00 11.17
C ARG A 28 -7.15 0.77 12.05
N VAL A 29 -7.09 -0.43 11.47
CA VAL A 29 -6.85 -1.68 12.21
C VAL A 29 -5.51 -1.63 12.96
N LEU A 30 -4.45 -1.17 12.31
CA LEU A 30 -3.12 -1.05 12.93
C LEU A 30 -3.10 -0.01 14.08
N ILE A 31 -3.75 1.14 13.89
CA ILE A 31 -3.91 2.16 14.95
C ILE A 31 -4.65 1.59 16.15
N ILE A 32 -5.79 0.91 15.92
CA ILE A 32 -6.59 0.32 16.99
C ILE A 32 -5.77 -0.70 17.78
N ARG A 33 -4.93 -1.50 17.11
CA ARG A 33 -4.03 -2.44 17.79
C ARG A 33 -3.04 -1.73 18.72
N VAL A 34 -2.40 -0.65 18.27
CA VAL A 34 -1.48 0.14 19.11
C VAL A 34 -2.22 0.73 20.31
N VAL A 35 -3.41 1.32 20.10
CA VAL A 35 -4.20 1.93 21.17
C VAL A 35 -4.64 0.88 22.20
N LYS A 36 -5.07 -0.30 21.76
CA LYS A 36 -5.46 -1.41 22.64
C LYS A 36 -4.30 -1.82 23.54
N LEU A 37 -3.12 -2.08 22.96
CA LEU A 37 -1.94 -2.47 23.73
C LEU A 37 -1.47 -1.38 24.71
N ARG A 38 -1.53 -0.09 24.32
CA ARG A 38 -1.23 1.01 25.25
C ARG A 38 -2.13 1.01 26.47
N ARG A 39 -3.43 0.77 26.29
CA ARG A 39 -4.41 0.72 27.38
C ARG A 39 -4.18 -0.48 28.28
N GLU A 40 -3.96 -1.66 27.70
CA GLU A 40 -3.73 -2.91 28.44
C GLU A 40 -2.45 -2.85 29.27
N LYS A 41 -1.36 -2.32 28.69
CA LYS A 41 -0.05 -2.22 29.35
C LYS A 41 0.11 -0.96 30.21
N LYS A 42 -0.86 -0.03 30.17
CA LYS A 42 -0.83 1.28 30.83
C LYS A 42 0.41 2.13 30.43
N ILE A 43 0.82 2.05 29.17
CA ILE A 43 2.00 2.75 28.63
C ILE A 43 1.56 3.92 27.75
N ILE A 44 1.79 5.13 28.24
CA ILE A 44 1.33 6.37 27.59
C ILE A 44 2.23 6.76 26.41
N LEU A 45 3.56 6.68 26.57
CA LEU A 45 4.54 7.11 25.57
C LEU A 45 5.63 6.05 25.36
N GLY A 46 6.19 6.01 24.14
CA GLY A 46 7.18 5.00 23.76
C GLY A 46 6.61 3.58 23.81
N SER A 47 7.49 2.60 24.01
CA SER A 47 7.12 1.19 24.20
C SER A 47 7.16 0.74 25.66
N GLY A 48 7.75 1.52 26.57
CA GLY A 48 7.94 1.12 27.97
C GLY A 48 8.70 -0.21 28.15
N GLY A 49 9.50 -0.63 27.16
CA GLY A 49 10.18 -1.92 27.15
C GLY A 49 9.32 -3.12 26.73
N ASP A 50 8.02 -2.91 26.44
CA ASP A 50 7.12 -3.99 26.01
C ASP A 50 7.34 -4.34 24.52
N GLU A 51 7.71 -5.59 24.27
CA GLU A 51 8.06 -6.07 22.93
C GLU A 51 6.86 -6.12 21.98
N GLU A 52 5.66 -6.43 22.49
CA GLU A 52 4.47 -6.47 21.67
C GLU A 52 4.06 -5.06 21.21
N LEU A 53 4.14 -4.09 22.13
CA LEU A 53 3.83 -2.70 21.85
C LEU A 53 4.82 -2.09 20.86
N ILE A 54 6.14 -2.34 20.99
CA ILE A 54 7.11 -1.81 20.02
C ILE A 54 6.89 -2.38 18.62
N ARG A 55 6.56 -3.68 18.50
CA ARG A 55 6.22 -4.32 17.22
C ARG A 55 4.96 -3.72 16.61
N ALA A 56 3.91 -3.50 17.40
CA ALA A 56 2.69 -2.86 16.92
C ALA A 56 2.94 -1.42 16.43
N ILE A 57 3.72 -0.63 17.18
CA ILE A 57 4.11 0.73 16.79
C ILE A 57 4.90 0.70 15.47
N ARG A 58 5.90 -0.17 15.33
CA ARG A 58 6.69 -0.28 14.09
C ARG A 58 5.87 -0.81 12.91
N CYS A 59 4.93 -1.71 13.14
CA CYS A 59 4.03 -2.20 12.09
C CYS A 59 3.16 -1.06 11.54
N HIS A 60 2.54 -0.25 12.40
CA HIS A 60 1.80 0.94 12.00
C HIS A 60 2.71 1.99 11.34
N GLY A 61 3.86 2.30 11.93
CA GLY A 61 4.83 3.27 11.40
C GLY A 61 5.31 2.89 10.00
N ASN A 62 5.77 1.64 9.82
CA ASN A 62 6.20 1.13 8.51
C ASN A 62 5.08 1.19 7.46
N PHE A 63 3.83 0.94 7.86
CA PHE A 63 2.68 1.04 6.97
C PHE A 63 2.51 2.48 6.48
N ILE A 64 2.44 3.46 7.39
CA ILE A 64 2.30 4.88 7.05
C ILE A 64 3.47 5.38 6.20
N GLU A 65 4.71 5.14 6.65
CA GLU A 65 5.92 5.57 5.95
C GLU A 65 5.95 5.07 4.51
N SER A 66 5.56 3.82 4.29
CA SER A 66 5.59 3.22 2.96
C SER A 66 4.42 3.64 2.08
N VAL A 67 3.20 3.75 2.63
CA VAL A 67 2.00 4.01 1.82
C VAL A 67 1.89 5.49 1.44
N SER A 68 2.24 6.41 2.33
CA SER A 68 2.02 7.86 2.12
C SER A 68 2.67 8.42 0.87
N ILE A 69 3.91 8.02 0.57
CA ILE A 69 4.62 8.48 -0.64
C ILE A 69 4.25 7.62 -1.84
N THR A 70 4.16 6.29 -1.65
CA THR A 70 3.98 5.35 -2.76
C THR A 70 2.64 5.51 -3.48
N ILE A 71 1.59 5.94 -2.78
CA ILE A 71 0.24 6.07 -3.36
C ILE A 71 0.10 7.24 -4.35
N ILE A 72 1.02 8.21 -4.31
CA ILE A 72 0.90 9.46 -5.09
C ILE A 72 0.89 9.18 -6.60
N ILE A 73 1.85 8.41 -7.10
CA ILE A 73 1.92 8.10 -8.55
C ILE A 73 0.69 7.31 -9.02
N PRO A 74 0.26 6.22 -8.33
CA PRO A 74 -1.00 5.55 -8.66
C PRO A 74 -2.20 6.50 -8.72
N ILE A 75 -2.33 7.46 -7.79
CA ILE A 75 -3.42 8.46 -7.85
C ILE A 75 -3.34 9.33 -9.10
N ILE A 76 -2.14 9.81 -9.46
CA ILE A 76 -1.95 10.62 -10.69
C ILE A 76 -2.38 9.82 -11.92
N LEU A 77 -1.93 8.57 -12.03
CA LEU A 77 -2.24 7.69 -13.15
C LEU A 77 -3.72 7.28 -13.20
N PHE A 78 -4.42 7.26 -12.06
CA PHE A 78 -5.86 6.96 -12.00
C PHE A 78 -6.72 7.96 -12.79
N PHE A 79 -6.30 9.23 -12.86
CA PHE A 79 -7.03 10.25 -13.61
C PHE A 79 -6.79 10.20 -15.13
N GLN A 80 -5.89 9.32 -15.59
CA GLN A 80 -5.55 9.20 -17.01
C GLN A 80 -6.10 7.87 -17.54
N LYS A 81 -7.07 7.93 -18.46
CA LYS A 81 -7.83 6.76 -18.91
C LYS A 81 -6.93 5.66 -19.45
N GLU A 82 -5.93 6.04 -20.25
CA GLU A 82 -4.99 5.14 -20.90
C GLU A 82 -4.05 4.45 -19.90
N PHE A 83 -3.86 5.05 -18.71
CA PHE A 83 -2.88 4.58 -17.71
C PHE A 83 -3.51 4.01 -16.44
N VAL A 84 -4.84 3.91 -16.37
CA VAL A 84 -5.57 3.38 -15.20
C VAL A 84 -5.15 1.95 -14.82
N VAL A 85 -4.66 1.16 -15.78
CA VAL A 85 -4.17 -0.20 -15.51
C VAL A 85 -2.97 -0.15 -14.56
N PHE A 86 -2.04 0.78 -14.81
CA PHE A 86 -0.85 0.95 -13.98
C PHE A 86 -1.21 1.45 -12.58
N SER A 87 -2.22 2.33 -12.46
CA SER A 87 -2.70 2.78 -11.14
C SER A 87 -3.26 1.61 -10.33
N PHE A 88 -4.17 0.83 -10.91
CA PHE A 88 -4.77 -0.32 -10.24
C PHE A 88 -3.72 -1.37 -9.87
N VAL A 89 -2.90 -1.82 -10.82
CA VAL A 89 -1.92 -2.89 -10.57
C VAL A 89 -0.90 -2.47 -9.52
N ALA A 90 -0.41 -1.24 -9.57
CA ALA A 90 0.51 -0.73 -8.55
C ALA A 90 -0.15 -0.73 -7.16
N LEU A 91 -1.38 -0.22 -7.04
CA LEU A 91 -2.06 -0.12 -5.76
C LEU A 91 -2.49 -1.48 -5.20
N PHE A 92 -2.84 -2.42 -6.08
CA PHE A 92 -3.14 -3.80 -5.71
C PHE A 92 -1.90 -4.51 -5.13
N LEU A 93 -0.76 -4.41 -5.81
CA LEU A 93 0.51 -4.97 -5.33
C LEU A 93 0.94 -4.33 -4.00
N LEU A 94 0.79 -3.01 -3.87
CA LEU A 94 1.06 -2.30 -2.62
C LEU A 94 0.17 -2.85 -1.49
N SER A 95 -1.14 -2.98 -1.74
CA SER A 95 -2.12 -3.45 -0.75
C SER A 95 -1.78 -4.85 -0.24
N ILE A 96 -1.52 -5.80 -1.15
CA ILE A 96 -1.11 -7.17 -0.79
C ILE A 96 0.22 -7.16 -0.03
N GLY A 97 1.21 -6.41 -0.52
CA GLY A 97 2.52 -6.35 0.12
C GLY A 97 2.45 -5.83 1.54
N ARG A 98 1.65 -4.79 1.78
CA ARG A 98 1.46 -4.19 3.10
C ARG A 98 0.68 -5.09 4.05
N PHE A 99 -0.36 -5.75 3.56
CA PHE A 99 -1.08 -6.77 4.32
C PHE A 99 -0.13 -7.86 4.81
N ILE A 100 0.57 -8.53 3.88
CA ILE A 100 1.51 -9.63 4.19
C ILE A 100 2.62 -9.17 5.15
N HIS A 101 3.22 -8.00 4.91
CA HIS A 101 4.27 -7.45 5.76
C HIS A 101 3.78 -7.20 7.19
N SER A 102 2.59 -6.62 7.33
CA SER A 102 2.01 -6.31 8.64
C SER A 102 1.57 -7.55 9.42
N GLU A 103 1.08 -8.59 8.74
CA GLU A 103 0.78 -9.90 9.36
C GLU A 103 2.05 -10.59 9.86
N GLY A 104 3.15 -10.52 9.08
CA GLY A 104 4.44 -11.09 9.47
C GLY A 104 5.02 -10.49 10.75
N LEU A 105 4.74 -9.22 11.03
CA LEU A 105 5.22 -8.50 12.22
C LEU A 105 4.37 -8.72 13.48
N LYS A 106 3.28 -9.49 13.41
CA LYS A 106 2.37 -9.64 14.56
C LYS A 106 2.88 -10.61 15.63
N LYS A 107 3.68 -11.61 15.28
CA LYS A 107 4.16 -12.67 16.17
C LYS A 107 5.58 -12.38 16.65
N VAL A 108 5.88 -12.75 17.90
CA VAL A 108 7.24 -12.63 18.48
C VAL A 108 8.20 -13.59 17.78
N ASP A 109 7.75 -14.82 17.52
CA ASP A 109 8.38 -15.78 16.62
C ASP A 109 8.02 -15.42 15.16
N GLU A 110 8.61 -14.32 14.68
CA GLU A 110 8.32 -13.80 13.35
C GLU A 110 8.88 -14.73 12.27
N ASN A 111 8.03 -15.10 11.30
CA ASN A 111 8.53 -15.72 10.08
C ASN A 111 9.04 -14.61 9.14
N LEU A 112 10.37 -14.51 9.05
CA LEU A 112 11.09 -13.54 8.22
C LEU A 112 10.68 -13.57 6.73
N ASP A 113 10.13 -14.67 6.24
CA ASP A 113 9.71 -14.80 4.85
C ASP A 113 8.49 -13.93 4.52
N TYR A 114 7.56 -13.74 5.47
CA TYR A 114 6.42 -12.83 5.28
C TYR A 114 6.90 -11.38 5.15
N ARG A 115 7.90 -11.00 5.95
CA ARG A 115 8.52 -9.68 5.88
C ARG A 115 9.18 -9.46 4.52
N ARG A 116 9.96 -10.43 4.03
CA ARG A 116 10.64 -10.38 2.72
C ARG A 116 9.63 -10.31 1.57
N ARG A 117 8.63 -11.19 1.56
CA ARG A 117 7.59 -11.21 0.52
C ARG A 117 6.82 -9.90 0.46
N GLY A 118 6.43 -9.33 1.61
CA GLY A 118 5.76 -8.03 1.67
C GLY A 118 6.61 -6.88 1.12
N MET A 119 7.93 -6.90 1.35
CA MET A 119 8.86 -5.94 0.75
C MET A 119 8.95 -6.09 -0.77
N TYR A 120 9.01 -7.32 -1.29
CA TYR A 120 9.03 -7.57 -2.74
C TYR A 120 7.78 -7.02 -3.44
N PHE A 121 6.59 -7.30 -2.92
CA PHE A 121 5.35 -6.77 -3.49
C PHE A 121 5.33 -5.24 -3.53
N SER A 122 5.84 -4.59 -2.48
CA SER A 122 5.93 -3.13 -2.46
C SER A 122 6.96 -2.59 -3.44
N ARG A 123 8.06 -3.32 -3.65
CA ARG A 123 9.05 -2.98 -4.68
C ARG A 123 8.45 -3.12 -6.08
N TYR A 124 7.67 -4.17 -6.33
CA TYR A 124 6.99 -4.34 -7.61
C TYR A 124 5.93 -3.26 -7.85
N ALA A 125 5.18 -2.86 -6.82
CA ALA A 125 4.27 -1.71 -6.91
C ALA A 125 5.00 -0.45 -7.41
N ASN A 126 6.16 -0.13 -6.81
CA ASN A 126 6.97 1.02 -7.22
C ASN A 126 7.46 0.91 -8.68
N VAL A 127 7.89 -0.28 -9.10
CA VAL A 127 8.32 -0.50 -10.49
C VAL A 127 7.16 -0.26 -11.46
N VAL A 128 5.97 -0.79 -11.17
CA VAL A 128 4.77 -0.55 -11.99
C VAL A 128 4.42 0.93 -12.05
N SER A 129 4.48 1.64 -10.92
CA SER A 129 4.27 3.10 -10.88
C SER A 129 5.29 3.86 -11.72
N LEU A 130 6.58 3.51 -11.63
CA LEU A 130 7.65 4.16 -12.39
C LEU A 130 7.53 3.92 -13.91
N ILE A 131 7.13 2.73 -14.32
CA ILE A 131 6.83 2.43 -15.72
C ILE A 131 5.63 3.27 -16.18
N GLY A 132 4.55 3.26 -15.42
CA GLY A 132 3.33 4.00 -15.76
C GLY A 132 3.56 5.50 -15.92
N ILE A 133 4.27 6.13 -14.97
CA ILE A 133 4.58 7.57 -15.06
C ILE A 133 5.52 7.90 -16.22
N THR A 134 6.48 7.02 -16.50
CA THR A 134 7.40 7.20 -17.65
C THR A 134 6.64 7.17 -18.97
N LEU A 135 5.73 6.20 -19.14
CA LEU A 135 4.89 6.11 -20.33
C LEU A 135 3.95 7.31 -20.44
N TYR A 136 3.40 7.81 -19.33
CA TYR A 136 2.57 9.01 -19.32
C TYR A 136 3.35 10.26 -19.76
N ILE A 137 4.58 10.44 -19.24
CA ILE A 137 5.47 11.54 -19.66
C ILE A 137 5.77 11.46 -21.17
N LEU A 138 6.09 10.27 -21.69
CA LEU A 138 6.34 10.07 -23.12
C LEU A 138 5.10 10.38 -23.96
N HIS A 139 3.92 9.97 -23.50
CA HIS A 139 2.66 10.28 -24.18
C HIS A 139 2.41 11.78 -24.28
N ILE A 140 2.65 12.54 -23.19
CA ILE A 140 2.58 14.00 -23.20
C ILE A 140 3.59 14.57 -24.20
N ALA A 141 4.84 14.11 -24.16
CA ALA A 141 5.92 14.62 -25.02
C ALA A 141 5.65 14.40 -26.53
N MET A 142 5.04 13.27 -26.90
CA MET A 142 4.67 12.96 -28.29
C MET A 142 3.39 13.64 -28.77
N SER A 143 2.65 14.29 -27.87
CA SER A 143 1.40 14.99 -28.18
C SER A 143 1.63 16.46 -28.57
N PHE A 144 2.89 16.92 -28.57
CA PHE A 144 3.34 18.21 -29.09
C PHE A 144 3.97 18.04 -30.48
#